data_AF-A0A2W2CSP9-F1
#
_entry.id   AF-A0A2W2CSP9-F1
#
_cell.length_a   1.000
_cell.length_b   1.000
_cell.length_c   1.000
_cell.angle_alpha   90.00
_cell.angle_beta   90.00
_cell.angle_gamma   90.00
#
_symmetry.space_group_name_H-M   'P 1'
#
loop_
_entity.id
_entity.type
_entity.pdbx_description
1 polymer ?
#
loop_
_entity_poly.entity_id
_entity_poly.type
_entity_poly.pdbx_seq_one_letter_code
_entity_poly.pdbx_strand_id
1 'polypeptide(L)'
;MKTAADLDEMIAKYASVGFTDATPLLEAGLESLSLLRLAVETAADDDAEIDATRLVDLRTVGDLKQWLSELAAVGAERGDAR
;
A
#
# COMPACT_ATOMS: atom_id res chain seq x y z
N MET A 1 13.48 5.58 -2.55
CA MET A 1 12.69 5.57 -1.30
C MET A 1 11.37 6.25 -1.60
N LYS A 2 10.26 5.51 -1.66
CA LYS A 2 8.93 6.13 -1.68
C LYS A 2 8.67 6.74 -0.31
N THR A 3 8.38 8.03 -0.26
CA THR A 3 8.12 8.75 0.99
C THR A 3 6.66 8.55 1.41
N ALA A 4 6.32 8.76 2.68
CA ALA A 4 4.92 8.69 3.15
C ALA A 4 3.98 9.58 2.29
N ALA A 5 4.44 10.75 1.85
CA ALA A 5 3.70 11.62 0.95
C ALA A 5 3.39 10.99 -0.42
N ASP A 6 4.28 10.15 -0.97
CA ASP A 6 4.07 9.45 -2.24
C ASP A 6 2.99 8.38 -2.11
N LEU A 7 2.95 7.69 -0.96
CA LEU A 7 1.90 6.73 -0.62
C LEU A 7 0.54 7.42 -0.44
N ASP A 8 0.50 8.57 0.23
CA ASP A 8 -0.72 9.39 0.34
C ASP A 8 -1.26 9.79 -1.03
N GLU A 9 -0.40 10.29 -1.94
CA GLU A 9 -0.80 10.64 -3.30
C GLU A 9 -1.26 9.41 -4.11
N MET A 10 -0.62 8.26 -3.95
CA MET A 10 -1.05 7.03 -4.58
C MET A 10 -2.41 6.57 -4.06
N ILE A 11 -2.61 6.54 -2.74
CA ILE A 11 -3.88 6.12 -2.14
C ILE A 11 -4.99 7.10 -2.56
N ALA A 12 -4.70 8.39 -2.63
CA ALA A 12 -5.66 9.42 -3.08
C ALA A 12 -6.13 9.25 -4.53
N LYS A 13 -5.35 8.58 -5.41
CA LYS A 13 -5.82 8.25 -6.77
C LYS A 13 -6.93 7.21 -6.78
N TYR A 14 -6.98 6.36 -5.76
CA TYR A 14 -7.94 5.27 -5.64
C TYR A 14 -9.04 5.54 -4.62
N ALA A 15 -8.77 6.40 -3.63
CA ALA A 15 -9.76 6.81 -2.65
C ALA A 15 -10.83 7.68 -3.31
N SER A 16 -12.10 7.43 -2.96
CA SER A 16 -13.23 8.21 -3.46
C SER A 16 -13.47 9.49 -2.64
N VAL A 17 -12.95 9.54 -1.42
CA VAL A 17 -13.08 10.67 -0.49
C VAL A 17 -11.74 10.98 0.17
N GLY A 18 -11.64 12.17 0.77
CA GLY A 18 -10.50 12.50 1.62
C GLY A 18 -10.42 11.54 2.81
N PHE A 19 -9.21 11.10 3.13
CA PHE A 19 -8.95 10.13 4.19
C PHE A 19 -7.91 10.64 5.18
N THR A 20 -7.87 9.97 6.33
CA THR A 20 -6.85 10.09 7.36
C THR A 20 -6.36 8.69 7.71
N ASP A 21 -5.28 8.57 8.49
CA ASP A 21 -4.77 7.24 8.88
C ASP A 21 -5.78 6.42 9.70
N ALA A 22 -6.71 7.07 10.40
CA ALA A 22 -7.78 6.42 11.14
C ALA A 22 -9.01 6.08 10.29
N THR A 23 -9.08 6.56 9.05
CA THR A 23 -10.23 6.33 8.16
C THR A 23 -10.28 4.85 7.77
N PRO A 24 -11.43 4.17 7.93
CA PRO A 24 -11.60 2.80 7.44
C PRO A 24 -11.44 2.73 5.92
N LEU A 25 -10.85 1.64 5.41
CA LEU A 25 -10.63 1.48 3.96
C LEU A 25 -11.94 1.59 3.17
N LEU A 26 -13.00 0.97 3.68
CA LEU A 26 -14.33 1.03 3.07
C LEU A 26 -14.89 2.46 3.02
N GLU A 27 -14.67 3.26 4.07
CA GLU A 27 -15.11 4.65 4.12
C GLU A 27 -14.30 5.54 3.17
N ALA A 28 -13.01 5.24 2.98
CA ALA A 28 -12.16 5.89 1.98
C ALA A 28 -12.54 5.48 0.54
N GLY A 29 -13.41 4.49 0.35
CA GLY A 29 -13.76 3.93 -0.96
C GLY A 29 -12.68 3.03 -1.56
N LEU A 30 -11.83 2.46 -0.71
CA LEU A 30 -10.76 1.53 -1.10
C LEU A 30 -11.27 0.09 -1.05
N GLU A 31 -11.34 -0.55 -2.22
CA GLU A 31 -11.76 -1.94 -2.38
C GLU A 31 -10.54 -2.86 -2.62
N SER A 32 -10.72 -4.17 -2.43
CA SER A 32 -9.63 -5.17 -2.55
C SER A 32 -8.83 -5.07 -3.85
N LEU A 33 -9.47 -4.73 -4.97
CA LEU A 33 -8.78 -4.53 -6.25
C LEU A 33 -7.90 -3.27 -6.26
N SER A 34 -8.37 -2.18 -5.66
CA SER A 34 -7.58 -0.95 -5.49
C SER A 34 -6.38 -1.19 -4.58
N LEU A 35 -6.56 -1.95 -3.49
CA LEU A 35 -5.47 -2.32 -2.58
C LEU A 35 -4.41 -3.17 -3.29
N LEU A 36 -4.83 -4.17 -4.07
CA LEU A 36 -3.92 -5.01 -4.84
C LEU A 36 -3.14 -4.19 -5.87
N ARG A 37 -3.81 -3.26 -6.56
CA ARG A 37 -3.16 -2.40 -7.54
C ARG A 37 -2.15 -1.45 -6.90
N LEU A 38 -2.50 -0.86 -5.75
CA LEU A 38 -1.58 -0.07 -4.93
C LEU A 38 -0.34 -0.86 -4.51
N ALA A 39 -0.53 -2.12 -4.10
CA ALA A 39 0.56 -3.00 -3.73
C ALA A 39 1.50 -3.28 -4.90
N VAL A 40 0.97 -3.62 -6.06
CA VAL A 40 1.75 -3.85 -7.30
C VAL A 40 2.50 -2.58 -7.72
N GLU A 41 1.88 -1.41 -7.65
CA GLU A 41 2.55 -0.13 -7.98
C GLU A 41 3.60 0.27 -6.93
N THR A 42 3.47 -0.20 -5.69
CA THR A 42 4.39 0.10 -4.60
C THR A 42 5.56 -0.86 -4.55
N ALA A 43 5.33 -2.13 -4.86
CA ALA A 43 6.38 -3.12 -5.10
C ALA A 43 7.33 -2.58 -6.17
N ALA A 44 8.54 -2.25 -5.77
CA ALA A 44 9.59 -1.81 -6.69
C ALA A 44 10.22 -2.98 -7.47
N ASP A 45 9.93 -4.22 -7.04
CA ASP A 45 10.49 -5.45 -7.56
C ASP A 45 9.38 -6.28 -8.22
N ASP A 46 9.62 -6.74 -9.44
CA ASP A 46 8.68 -7.57 -10.20
C ASP A 46 8.47 -8.95 -9.53
N ASP A 47 9.42 -9.37 -8.68
CA ASP A 47 9.38 -10.62 -7.90
C ASP A 47 8.84 -10.43 -6.47
N ALA A 48 8.35 -9.24 -6.11
CA ALA A 48 7.82 -9.00 -4.79
C ALA A 48 6.57 -9.85 -4.53
N GLU A 49 6.68 -10.82 -3.60
CA GLU A 49 5.52 -11.60 -3.15
C GLU A 49 4.54 -10.70 -2.38
N ILE A 50 3.39 -10.46 -2.99
CA ILE A 50 2.28 -9.76 -2.35
C ILE A 50 1.44 -10.79 -1.60
N ASP A 51 1.57 -10.80 -0.27
CA ASP A 51 0.70 -11.62 0.59
C ASP A 51 -0.70 -11.00 0.67
N ALA A 52 -1.60 -11.49 -0.20
CA ALA A 52 -2.99 -11.08 -0.24
C ALA A 52 -3.77 -11.46 1.04
N THR A 53 -3.24 -12.32 1.90
CA THR A 53 -3.85 -12.64 3.20
C THR A 53 -3.79 -11.43 4.13
N ARG A 54 -2.66 -10.70 4.11
CA ARG A 54 -2.50 -9.47 4.91
C ARG A 54 -3.49 -8.37 4.52
N LEU A 55 -3.93 -8.33 3.25
CA LEU A 55 -4.96 -7.38 2.80
C LEU A 55 -6.27 -7.51 3.58
N VAL A 56 -6.58 -8.72 4.07
CA VAL A 56 -7.82 -9.01 4.82
C VAL A 56 -7.74 -8.47 6.26
N ASP A 57 -6.54 -8.33 6.80
CA ASP A 57 -6.31 -7.76 8.13
C ASP A 57 -6.27 -6.23 8.14
N LEU A 58 -6.16 -5.58 6.98
CA LEU A 58 -6.14 -4.12 6.88
C LEU A 58 -7.54 -3.55 7.19
N ARG A 59 -7.61 -2.72 8.23
CA ARG A 59 -8.86 -2.07 8.67
C ARG A 59 -8.91 -0.61 8.25
N THR A 60 -7.78 0.08 8.36
CA THR A 60 -7.66 1.53 8.16
C THR A 60 -6.65 1.89 7.09
N VAL A 61 -6.69 3.14 6.63
CA VAL A 61 -5.68 3.66 5.70
C VAL A 61 -4.28 3.67 6.33
N GLY A 62 -4.18 3.86 7.66
CA GLY A 62 -2.91 3.73 8.38
C GLY A 62 -2.30 2.34 8.27
N ASP A 63 -3.12 1.28 8.44
CA ASP A 63 -2.66 -0.11 8.25
C ASP A 63 -2.16 -0.32 6.82
N LEU A 64 -2.90 0.19 5.83
CA LEU A 64 -2.52 0.10 4.42
C LEU A 64 -1.18 0.80 4.15
N LYS A 65 -0.99 2.03 4.63
CA LYS A 65 0.26 2.78 4.45
C LYS A 65 1.45 2.06 5.07
N GLN A 66 1.25 1.48 6.26
CA GLN A 66 2.29 0.70 6.93
C GLN A 66 2.66 -0.53 6.10
N TRP A 67 1.67 -1.30 5.66
CA TRP A 67 1.89 -2.47 4.83
C TRP A 67 2.58 -2.14 3.49
N LEU A 68 2.15 -1.08 2.81
CA LEU A 68 2.78 -0.62 1.57
C LEU A 68 4.23 -0.14 1.80
N SER A 69 4.51 0.50 2.93
CA SER A 69 5.87 0.90 3.30
C SER A 69 6.77 -0.32 3.55
N GLU A 70 6.25 -1.36 4.23
CA GLU A 70 6.96 -2.62 4.43
C GLU A 70 7.25 -3.30 3.09
N LEU A 71 6.29 -3.33 2.17
CA LEU A 71 6.45 -3.92 0.84
C LEU A 71 7.54 -3.18 0.02
N ALA A 72 7.54 -1.84 0.07
CA ALA A 72 8.58 -1.03 -0.57
C ALA A 72 9.97 -1.25 0.06
N ALA A 73 10.03 -1.46 1.38
CA ALA A 73 11.27 -1.75 2.08
C ALA A 73 11.81 -3.14 1.71
N VAL A 74 10.97 -4.18 1.70
CA VAL A 74 11.36 -5.55 1.33
C VAL A 74 11.95 -5.62 -0.07
N GLY A 75 11.36 -4.91 -1.04
CA GLY A 75 11.91 -4.82 -2.39
C GLY A 75 13.27 -4.12 -2.44
N ALA A 76 13.48 -3.08 -1.62
CA ALA A 76 14.76 -2.37 -1.54
C ALA A 76 15.88 -3.26 -0.97
N GLU A 77 15.60 -4.11 0.02
CA GLU A 77 16.62 -4.97 0.65
C GLU A 77 17.08 -6.11 -0.26
N ARG A 78 16.24 -6.59 -1.19
CA ARG A 78 16.63 -7.60 -2.20
C ARG A 78 17.37 -7.00 -3.39
N GLY A 79 17.05 -5.76 -3.76
CA GLY A 79 17.74 -5.03 -4.83
C GLY A 79 19.21 -4.69 -4.54
N ASP A 80 19.61 -4.65 -3.26
CA ASP A 80 21.00 -4.34 -2.83
C ASP A 80 21.94 -5.56 -2.90
N ALA A 81 21.42 -6.76 -3.13
CA ALA A 81 22.22 -7.99 -3.20
C ALA A 81 22.77 -8.34 -4.60
N ARG A 82 22.76 -7.41 -5.57
CA ARG A 82 23.13 -7.68 -6.98
C ARG A 82 24.34 -6.88 -7.47
#